data_AF-A0A838QWH3-F1
#
_entry.id   AF-A0A838QWH3-F1
#
_cell.length_a   1.000
_cell.length_b   1.000
_cell.length_c   1.000
_cell.angle_alpha   90.00
_cell.angle_beta   90.00
_cell.angle_gamma   90.00
#
_symmetry.space_group_name_H-M   'P 1'
#
loop_
_entity.id
_entity.type
_entity.pdbx_description
1 polymer ?
#
loop_
_entity_poly.entity_id
_entity_poly.type
_entity_poly.pdbx_seq_one_letter_code
_entity_poly.pdbx_strand_id
1 'polypeptide(L)'
;MRLFFALAMLSASLAVAEEKPVEIPLKSIWALDMPGTKDVHELDPYDGDNPTVIGKIIRVFFTKHDEDTPPEKCFVVQGEGKEALKNAADVLICNEPRLKGVKASHAASLVFYSYPAPGYVVLDSVIRTGNQITINYQVVVHQSSNVTSHFALIPLHNLPLGKITVKPVQVPAKESRVPLPDPKQSEQAVCDSCSFVVVQAR
;
A
#
# COMPACT_ATOMS: atom_id res chain seq x y z
N MET A 1 -29.06 16.03 -58.82
CA MET A 1 -29.25 16.72 -57.53
C MET A 1 -28.55 15.89 -56.46
N ARG A 2 -27.33 16.28 -56.04
CA ARG A 2 -26.52 15.52 -55.07
C ARG A 2 -26.65 16.19 -53.70
N LEU A 3 -27.31 15.52 -52.75
CA LEU A 3 -27.44 15.96 -51.37
C LEU A 3 -26.13 15.64 -50.62
N PHE A 4 -25.41 16.66 -50.17
CA PHE A 4 -24.30 16.52 -49.23
C PHE A 4 -24.88 16.58 -47.81
N PHE A 5 -24.87 15.45 -47.08
CA PHE A 5 -25.12 15.43 -45.65
C PHE A 5 -23.83 15.85 -44.91
N ALA A 6 -23.81 17.06 -44.38
CA ALA A 6 -22.78 17.52 -43.46
C ALA A 6 -23.04 16.90 -42.07
N LEU A 7 -22.29 15.87 -41.73
CA LEU A 7 -22.32 15.24 -40.41
C LEU A 7 -21.51 16.12 -39.44
N ALA A 8 -22.20 16.97 -38.66
CA ALA A 8 -21.60 17.74 -37.59
C ALA A 8 -21.21 16.80 -36.44
N MET A 9 -19.92 16.49 -36.31
CA MET A 9 -19.35 15.83 -35.13
C MET A 9 -19.44 16.80 -33.94
N LEU A 10 -20.51 16.71 -33.16
CA LEU A 10 -20.55 17.29 -31.82
C LEU A 10 -19.54 16.54 -30.94
N SER A 11 -18.31 17.04 -30.85
CA SER A 11 -17.36 16.66 -29.81
C SER A 11 -17.87 17.21 -28.48
N ALA A 12 -18.77 16.47 -27.83
CA ALA A 12 -19.11 16.73 -26.44
C ALA A 12 -17.88 16.43 -25.59
N SER A 13 -17.10 17.46 -25.27
CA SER A 13 -16.07 17.39 -24.24
C SER A 13 -16.74 17.06 -22.92
N LEU A 14 -16.69 15.78 -22.53
CA LEU A 14 -16.98 15.37 -21.17
C LEU A 14 -15.96 16.07 -20.28
N ALA A 15 -16.38 17.15 -19.61
CA ALA A 15 -15.61 17.75 -18.55
C ALA A 15 -15.48 16.70 -17.44
N VAL A 16 -14.31 16.06 -17.37
CA VAL A 16 -13.95 15.20 -16.25
C VAL A 16 -13.85 16.13 -15.04
N ALA A 17 -14.83 16.03 -14.13
CA ALA A 17 -14.78 16.77 -12.88
C ALA A 17 -13.47 16.41 -12.18
N GLU A 18 -12.65 17.42 -11.90
CA GLU A 18 -11.38 17.22 -11.21
C GLU A 18 -11.67 16.70 -9.79
N GLU A 19 -11.36 15.43 -9.56
CA GLU A 19 -11.57 14.81 -8.26
C GLU A 19 -10.57 15.40 -7.26
N LYS A 20 -11.09 16.00 -6.18
CA LYS A 20 -10.23 16.58 -5.14
C LYS A 20 -9.43 15.48 -4.44
N PRO A 21 -8.12 15.70 -4.21
CA PRO A 21 -7.31 14.75 -3.45
C PRO A 21 -7.83 14.62 -2.01
N VAL A 22 -7.93 13.39 -1.53
CA VAL A 22 -8.31 13.03 -0.17
C VAL A 22 -7.10 12.41 0.51
N GLU A 23 -6.60 13.06 1.55
CA GLU A 23 -5.51 12.54 2.37
C GLU A 23 -6.05 11.50 3.36
N ILE A 24 -5.36 10.35 3.45
CA ILE A 24 -5.60 9.34 4.47
C ILE A 24 -4.66 9.64 5.64
N PRO A 25 -5.18 10.06 6.82
CA PRO A 25 -4.32 10.51 7.91
C PRO A 25 -3.38 9.40 8.40
N LEU A 26 -2.09 9.68 8.55
CA LEU A 26 -1.11 8.68 9.04
C LEU A 26 -1.52 8.08 10.39
N LYS A 27 -2.08 8.88 11.31
CA LYS A 27 -2.62 8.44 12.60
C LYS A 27 -3.76 7.42 12.52
N SER A 28 -4.32 7.19 11.33
CA SER A 28 -5.35 6.18 11.09
C SER A 28 -4.77 4.84 10.61
N ILE A 29 -3.52 4.82 10.16
CA ILE A 29 -2.80 3.65 9.64
C ILE A 29 -2.21 2.86 10.81
N TRP A 30 -2.31 1.53 10.77
CA TRP A 30 -1.59 0.63 11.68
C TRP A 30 -0.30 0.18 11.01
N ALA A 31 0.87 0.41 11.61
CA ALA A 31 2.13 0.03 10.99
C ALA A 31 3.19 -0.41 12.01
N LEU A 32 4.16 -1.16 11.51
CA LEU A 32 5.33 -1.64 12.23
C LEU A 32 6.46 -0.60 12.14
N ASP A 33 6.77 0.03 13.28
CA ASP A 33 7.89 0.96 13.45
C ASP A 33 7.90 2.13 12.45
N MET A 34 6.73 2.65 12.08
CA MET A 34 6.60 3.82 11.22
C MET A 34 6.12 5.06 12.02
N PRO A 35 6.93 6.12 12.12
CA PRO A 35 6.55 7.35 12.81
C PRO A 35 5.22 7.94 12.32
N GLY A 36 4.42 8.47 13.24
CA GLY A 36 3.15 9.13 12.94
C GLY A 36 1.97 8.18 12.66
N THR A 37 2.19 6.86 12.74
CA THR A 37 1.16 5.82 12.62
C THR A 37 0.80 5.21 13.97
N LYS A 38 -0.22 4.35 14.01
CA LYS A 38 -0.53 3.52 15.19
C LYS A 38 0.34 2.26 15.18
N ASP A 39 0.76 1.81 16.36
CA ASP A 39 1.58 0.62 16.50
C ASP A 39 0.75 -0.65 16.21
N VAL A 40 1.15 -1.40 15.18
CA VAL A 40 0.48 -2.64 14.80
C VAL A 40 0.54 -3.72 15.89
N HIS A 41 1.49 -3.64 16.83
CA HIS A 41 1.56 -4.56 17.98
C HIS A 41 0.36 -4.44 18.92
N GLU A 42 -0.36 -3.33 18.93
CA GLU A 42 -1.60 -3.19 19.71
C GLU A 42 -2.74 -4.10 19.18
N LEU A 43 -2.68 -4.50 17.90
CA LEU A 43 -3.66 -5.42 17.31
C LEU A 43 -3.37 -6.88 17.65
N ASP A 44 -2.14 -7.17 18.02
CA ASP A 44 -1.57 -8.51 18.16
C ASP A 44 -0.52 -8.54 19.29
N PRO A 45 -0.98 -8.31 20.53
CA PRO A 45 -0.09 -8.23 21.68
C PRO A 45 0.59 -9.58 21.93
N TYR A 46 1.87 -9.54 22.29
CA TYR A 46 2.62 -10.74 22.65
C TYR A 46 2.16 -11.28 24.02
N ASP A 47 1.80 -12.57 24.05
CA ASP A 47 1.29 -13.25 25.24
C ASP A 47 2.35 -14.12 25.95
N GLY A 48 3.58 -14.20 25.43
CA GLY A 48 4.65 -15.01 25.98
C GLY A 48 4.74 -16.41 25.38
N ASP A 49 3.61 -17.01 25.05
CA ASP A 49 3.53 -18.44 24.71
C ASP A 49 3.58 -18.69 23.19
N ASN A 50 3.07 -17.76 22.38
CA ASN A 50 2.95 -17.94 20.95
C ASN A 50 3.63 -16.83 20.14
N PRO A 51 4.25 -17.17 18.98
CA PRO A 51 4.68 -16.14 18.05
C PRO A 51 3.47 -15.36 17.55
N THR A 52 3.56 -14.03 17.67
CA THR A 52 2.56 -13.08 17.18
C THR A 52 2.34 -13.25 15.67
N VAL A 53 1.15 -12.91 15.18
CA VAL A 53 0.85 -12.82 13.75
C VAL A 53 1.84 -11.90 13.04
N ILE A 54 2.16 -10.73 13.63
CA ILE A 54 3.16 -9.80 13.10
C ILE A 54 4.55 -10.44 13.06
N GLY A 55 4.96 -11.15 14.11
CA GLY A 55 6.24 -11.87 14.12
C GLY A 55 6.35 -12.92 13.01
N LYS A 56 5.24 -13.62 12.72
CA LYS A 56 5.17 -14.56 11.59
C LYS A 56 5.25 -13.86 10.24
N ILE A 57 4.56 -12.73 10.05
CA ILE A 57 4.65 -11.91 8.83
C ILE A 57 6.08 -11.43 8.60
N ILE A 58 6.73 -10.88 9.63
CA ILE A 58 8.12 -10.42 9.54
C ILE A 58 9.02 -11.58 9.11
N ARG A 59 8.86 -12.76 9.73
CA ARG A 59 9.62 -13.96 9.35
C ARG A 59 9.44 -14.30 7.87
N VAL A 60 8.23 -14.18 7.31
CA VAL A 60 7.99 -14.39 5.88
C VAL A 60 8.83 -13.43 5.04
N PHE A 61 8.87 -12.14 5.37
CA PHE A 61 9.68 -11.15 4.63
C PHE A 61 11.17 -11.47 4.64
N PHE A 62 11.70 -11.96 5.77
CA PHE A 62 13.10 -12.39 5.86
C PHE A 62 13.41 -13.69 5.10
N THR A 63 12.43 -14.57 4.91
CA THR A 63 12.65 -15.87 4.24
C THR A 63 12.35 -15.88 2.75
N LYS A 64 11.47 -14.98 2.26
CA LYS A 64 11.02 -14.98 0.86
C LYS A 64 11.79 -13.98 -0.03
N HIS A 65 12.54 -13.05 0.54
CA HIS A 65 13.26 -12.07 -0.25
C HIS A 65 14.55 -12.65 -0.82
N ASP A 66 14.60 -12.73 -2.13
CA ASP A 66 15.83 -12.94 -2.91
C ASP A 66 16.11 -11.61 -3.63
N GLU A 67 17.34 -11.13 -3.59
CA GLU A 67 17.75 -9.86 -4.20
C GLU A 67 17.48 -9.84 -5.72
N ASP A 68 17.47 -11.01 -6.35
CA ASP A 68 17.20 -11.17 -7.79
C ASP A 68 15.69 -11.23 -8.12
N THR A 69 14.82 -11.31 -7.11
CA THR A 69 13.36 -11.39 -7.29
C THR A 69 12.73 -10.00 -7.20
N PRO A 70 12.00 -9.54 -8.23
CA PRO A 70 11.27 -8.27 -8.16
C PRO A 70 10.32 -8.25 -6.95
N PRO A 71 10.16 -7.10 -6.28
CA PRO A 71 9.29 -7.01 -5.13
C PRO A 71 7.85 -7.42 -5.50
N GLU A 72 7.22 -8.20 -4.63
CA GLU A 72 5.82 -8.52 -4.82
C GLU A 72 4.95 -7.26 -4.71
N LYS A 73 3.79 -7.26 -5.37
CA LYS A 73 2.89 -6.10 -5.36
C LYS A 73 2.29 -5.85 -3.97
N CYS A 74 1.84 -4.64 -3.70
CA CYS A 74 0.85 -4.40 -2.65
C CYS A 74 -0.44 -5.19 -2.92
N PHE A 75 -1.32 -5.27 -1.94
CA PHE A 75 -2.63 -5.91 -2.12
C PHE A 75 -3.66 -5.39 -1.12
N VAL A 76 -4.94 -5.65 -1.39
CA VAL A 76 -6.04 -5.25 -0.52
C VAL A 76 -6.59 -6.47 0.22
N VAL A 77 -7.01 -6.26 1.45
CA VAL A 77 -7.73 -7.24 2.27
C VAL A 77 -9.06 -6.65 2.75
N GLN A 78 -10.03 -7.51 3.08
CA GLN A 78 -11.26 -7.07 3.74
C GLN A 78 -11.00 -6.77 5.22
N GLY A 79 -11.80 -5.89 5.79
CA GLY A 79 -11.74 -5.50 7.19
C GLY A 79 -10.75 -4.36 7.48
N GLU A 80 -10.69 -4.03 8.76
CA GLU A 80 -9.80 -3.03 9.36
C GLU A 80 -9.19 -3.55 10.66
N GLY A 81 -8.10 -2.93 11.12
CA GLY A 81 -7.45 -3.28 12.38
C GLY A 81 -7.10 -4.77 12.47
N LYS A 82 -7.56 -5.44 13.54
CA LYS A 82 -7.24 -6.85 13.81
C LYS A 82 -7.76 -7.81 12.74
N GLU A 83 -8.92 -7.51 12.13
CA GLU A 83 -9.45 -8.33 11.03
C GLU A 83 -8.57 -8.22 9.78
N ALA A 84 -8.20 -6.99 9.41
CA ALA A 84 -7.29 -6.76 8.29
C ALA A 84 -5.92 -7.43 8.51
N LEU A 85 -5.38 -7.37 9.74
CA LEU A 85 -4.13 -8.04 10.08
C LEU A 85 -4.21 -9.55 9.86
N LYS A 86 -5.28 -10.19 10.34
CA LYS A 86 -5.50 -11.62 10.14
C LYS A 86 -5.60 -11.96 8.64
N ASN A 87 -6.40 -11.21 7.88
CA ASN A 87 -6.57 -11.45 6.45
C ASN A 87 -5.27 -11.21 5.66
N ALA A 88 -4.43 -10.25 6.08
CA ALA A 88 -3.11 -10.03 5.50
C ALA A 88 -2.17 -11.20 5.79
N ALA A 89 -2.20 -11.74 7.02
CA ALA A 89 -1.45 -12.92 7.40
C ALA A 89 -1.84 -14.16 6.59
N ASP A 90 -3.14 -14.38 6.35
CA ASP A 90 -3.60 -15.50 5.53
C ASP A 90 -3.02 -15.43 4.09
N VAL A 91 -2.93 -14.23 3.50
CA VAL A 91 -2.29 -14.04 2.19
C VAL A 91 -0.78 -14.27 2.24
N LEU A 92 -0.08 -13.69 3.22
CA LEU A 92 1.39 -13.69 3.25
C LEU A 92 1.99 -15.02 3.73
N ILE A 93 1.37 -15.62 4.74
CA ILE A 93 1.84 -16.82 5.44
C ILE A 93 1.24 -18.07 4.79
N CYS A 94 -0.07 -18.10 4.60
CA CYS A 94 -0.77 -19.27 4.08
C CYS A 94 -0.83 -19.30 2.54
N ASN A 95 -0.31 -18.27 1.87
CA ASN A 95 -0.35 -18.08 0.42
C ASN A 95 -1.78 -18.07 -0.14
N GLU A 96 -2.74 -17.55 0.63
CA GLU A 96 -4.10 -17.37 0.13
C GLU A 96 -4.13 -16.40 -1.07
N PRO A 97 -5.04 -16.59 -2.04
CA PRO A 97 -5.13 -15.72 -3.19
C PRO A 97 -5.44 -14.27 -2.80
N ARG A 98 -4.69 -13.33 -3.38
CA ARG A 98 -4.94 -11.90 -3.22
C ARG A 98 -6.30 -11.51 -3.80
N LEU A 99 -7.03 -10.64 -3.08
CA LEU A 99 -8.30 -10.13 -3.56
C LEU A 99 -8.11 -9.32 -4.84
N LYS A 100 -8.89 -9.65 -5.87
CA LYS A 100 -8.97 -8.87 -7.12
C LYS A 100 -9.97 -7.73 -7.04
N GLY A 101 -10.81 -7.73 -6.00
CA GLY A 101 -11.80 -6.68 -5.77
C GLY A 101 -12.43 -6.72 -4.39
N VAL A 102 -13.09 -5.63 -4.05
CA VAL A 102 -13.76 -5.40 -2.76
C VAL A 102 -15.13 -4.76 -3.00
N LYS A 103 -16.04 -4.90 -2.04
CA LYS A 103 -17.35 -4.23 -2.09
C LYS A 103 -17.24 -2.83 -1.50
N ALA A 104 -17.85 -1.83 -2.14
CA ALA A 104 -17.79 -0.43 -1.71
C ALA A 104 -18.35 -0.18 -0.29
N SER A 105 -19.28 -1.03 0.18
CA SER A 105 -19.87 -0.91 1.52
C SER A 105 -19.07 -1.60 2.62
N HIS A 106 -18.03 -2.36 2.26
CA HIS A 106 -17.24 -3.10 3.24
C HIS A 106 -15.97 -2.33 3.57
N ALA A 107 -15.59 -2.38 4.85
CA ALA A 107 -14.28 -1.96 5.28
C ALA A 107 -13.21 -2.78 4.53
N ALA A 108 -12.16 -2.10 4.10
CA ALA A 108 -11.03 -2.70 3.43
C ALA A 108 -9.74 -2.00 3.86
N SER A 109 -8.64 -2.74 3.84
CA SER A 109 -7.32 -2.20 4.13
C SER A 109 -6.35 -2.54 3.01
N LEU A 110 -5.54 -1.56 2.61
CA LEU A 110 -4.42 -1.76 1.73
C LEU A 110 -3.21 -2.20 2.55
N VAL A 111 -2.60 -3.30 2.14
CA VAL A 111 -1.38 -3.84 2.73
C VAL A 111 -0.18 -3.29 1.97
N PHE A 112 0.62 -2.49 2.67
CA PHE A 112 1.89 -1.95 2.21
C PHE A 112 3.01 -2.55 3.06
N TYR A 113 4.14 -2.94 2.45
CA TYR A 113 5.24 -3.56 3.18
C TYR A 113 6.57 -3.34 2.47
N SER A 114 7.64 -3.57 3.22
CA SER A 114 9.01 -3.61 2.71
C SER A 114 9.72 -4.88 3.13
N TYR A 115 10.59 -5.38 2.26
CA TYR A 115 11.52 -6.45 2.55
C TYR A 115 12.69 -5.94 3.41
N PRO A 116 13.50 -6.86 4.00
CA PRO A 116 14.69 -6.46 4.75
C PRO A 116 15.64 -5.63 3.88
N ALA A 117 15.91 -4.40 4.30
CA ALA A 117 16.81 -3.49 3.60
C ALA A 117 17.68 -2.70 4.61
N PRO A 118 18.85 -2.16 4.19
CA PRO A 118 19.75 -1.37 5.06
C PRO A 118 19.21 0.02 5.43
N GLY A 119 17.90 0.24 5.36
CA GLY A 119 17.24 1.46 5.80
C GLY A 119 15.82 1.22 6.32
N TYR A 120 15.32 2.21 7.05
CA TYR A 120 13.94 2.30 7.47
C TYR A 120 13.05 2.79 6.34
N VAL A 121 11.89 2.18 6.19
CA VAL A 121 10.83 2.68 5.30
C VAL A 121 9.82 3.42 6.16
N VAL A 122 9.64 4.72 5.89
CA VAL A 122 8.71 5.58 6.62
C VAL A 122 7.65 6.12 5.65
N LEU A 123 6.39 6.09 6.07
CA LEU A 123 5.32 6.75 5.31
C LEU A 123 5.40 8.27 5.48
N ASP A 124 5.46 8.99 4.37
CA ASP A 124 5.36 10.45 4.35
C ASP A 124 3.90 10.89 4.23
N SER A 125 3.15 10.29 3.30
CA SER A 125 1.74 10.60 3.08
C SER A 125 1.05 9.52 2.25
N VAL A 126 -0.26 9.41 2.42
CA VAL A 126 -1.11 8.55 1.58
C VAL A 126 -2.26 9.37 1.03
N ILE A 127 -2.31 9.50 -0.30
CA ILE A 127 -3.25 10.40 -0.98
C ILE A 127 -4.08 9.61 -1.96
N ARG A 128 -5.40 9.76 -1.90
CA ARG A 128 -6.33 9.23 -2.90
C ARG A 128 -6.85 10.36 -3.79
N THR A 129 -6.68 10.22 -5.09
CA THR A 129 -7.26 11.11 -6.11
C THR A 129 -8.10 10.26 -7.05
N GLY A 130 -9.41 10.26 -6.81
CA GLY A 130 -10.35 9.33 -7.42
C GLY A 130 -9.96 7.87 -7.32
N ASN A 131 -9.74 7.25 -8.48
CA ASN A 131 -9.37 5.84 -8.62
C ASN A 131 -7.85 5.57 -8.50
N GLN A 132 -7.06 6.54 -8.04
CA GLN A 132 -5.64 6.36 -7.77
C GLN A 132 -5.34 6.60 -6.29
N ILE A 133 -4.53 5.72 -5.70
CA ILE A 133 -3.95 5.89 -4.37
C ILE A 133 -2.43 5.99 -4.55
N THR A 134 -1.83 7.06 -4.05
CA THR A 134 -0.38 7.26 -4.03
C THR A 134 0.11 7.11 -2.60
N ILE A 135 1.09 6.23 -2.39
CA ILE A 135 1.76 6.03 -1.10
C ILE A 135 3.14 6.67 -1.21
N ASN A 136 3.31 7.86 -0.65
CA ASN A 136 4.61 8.51 -0.59
C ASN A 136 5.39 7.95 0.60
N TYR A 137 6.59 7.45 0.35
CA TYR A 137 7.45 6.87 1.39
C TYR A 137 8.88 7.40 1.28
N GLN A 138 9.58 7.38 2.40
CA GLN A 138 11.00 7.72 2.50
C GLN A 138 11.78 6.46 2.86
N VAL A 139 13.00 6.35 2.34
CA VAL A 139 13.99 5.38 2.82
C VAL A 139 15.02 6.15 3.63
N VAL A 140 15.20 5.78 4.89
CA VAL A 140 16.14 6.43 5.82
C VAL A 140 17.21 5.41 6.20
N VAL A 141 18.44 5.62 5.76
CA VAL A 141 19.53 4.64 5.93
C VAL A 141 19.88 4.48 7.41
N HIS A 142 20.10 3.23 7.84
CA HIS A 142 20.63 2.95 9.18
C HIS A 142 22.07 3.47 9.30
N GLN A 143 22.46 3.92 10.49
CA GLN A 143 23.88 4.12 10.81
C GLN A 143 24.61 2.81 11.11
N SER A 144 23.85 1.75 11.42
CA SER A 144 24.35 0.39 11.66
C SER A 144 24.15 -0.50 10.42
N SER A 145 24.76 -1.68 10.43
CA SER A 145 24.53 -2.73 9.42
C SER A 145 23.21 -3.49 9.63
N ASN A 146 22.24 -2.89 10.32
CA ASN A 146 20.96 -3.54 10.58
C ASN A 146 20.10 -3.50 9.32
N VAL A 147 19.34 -4.58 9.12
CA VAL A 147 18.28 -4.62 8.12
C VAL A 147 16.93 -4.63 8.82
N THR A 148 15.97 -3.90 8.26
CA THR A 148 14.61 -3.82 8.82
C THR A 148 13.59 -4.07 7.73
N SER A 149 12.46 -4.68 8.13
CA SER A 149 11.26 -4.81 7.30
C SER A 149 10.15 -4.00 7.93
N HIS A 150 9.26 -3.47 7.11
CA HIS A 150 8.13 -2.69 7.57
C HIS A 150 6.83 -3.19 6.99
N PHE A 151 5.74 -2.91 7.69
CA PHE A 151 4.40 -3.39 7.35
C PHE A 151 3.39 -2.32 7.76
N ALA A 152 2.37 -2.08 6.93
CA ALA A 152 1.30 -1.15 7.20
C ALA A 152 -0.05 -1.65 6.67
N LEU A 153 -1.09 -1.44 7.46
CA LEU A 153 -2.51 -1.60 7.13
C LEU A 153 -3.12 -0.21 6.99
N ILE A 154 -3.31 0.21 5.75
CA ILE A 154 -3.84 1.53 5.39
C ILE A 154 -5.36 1.39 5.20
N PRO A 155 -6.20 1.96 6.10
CA PRO A 155 -7.64 1.84 5.97
C PRO A 155 -8.15 2.57 4.72
N LEU A 156 -9.05 1.92 3.98
CA LEU A 156 -9.62 2.42 2.74
C LEU A 156 -11.12 2.69 2.90
N HIS A 157 -11.46 3.89 3.33
CA HIS A 157 -12.85 4.30 3.49
C HIS A 157 -13.42 4.93 2.21
N ASN A 158 -14.72 4.77 1.99
CA ASN A 158 -15.49 5.46 0.94
C ASN A 158 -14.86 5.32 -0.45
N LEU A 159 -14.50 4.10 -0.82
CA LEU A 159 -13.86 3.82 -2.10
C LEU A 159 -14.82 4.07 -3.27
N PRO A 160 -14.39 4.80 -4.32
CA PRO A 160 -15.18 4.95 -5.54
C PRO A 160 -15.33 3.62 -6.26
N LEU A 161 -16.44 3.45 -6.99
CA LEU A 161 -16.64 2.29 -7.84
C LEU A 161 -15.63 2.27 -8.99
N GLY A 162 -15.18 1.08 -9.37
CA GLY A 162 -14.29 0.87 -10.52
C GLY A 162 -12.90 0.37 -10.14
N LYS A 163 -11.97 0.43 -11.09
CA LYS A 163 -10.61 -0.06 -10.91
C LYS A 163 -9.77 0.98 -10.18
N ILE A 164 -9.31 0.63 -8.99
CA ILE A 164 -8.36 1.43 -8.22
C ILE A 164 -6.94 0.98 -8.54
N THR A 165 -6.04 1.95 -8.75
CA THR A 165 -4.60 1.74 -8.92
C THR A 165 -3.85 2.31 -7.72
N VAL A 166 -2.95 1.53 -7.15
CA VAL A 166 -2.09 1.94 -6.04
C VAL A 166 -0.67 2.10 -6.57
N LYS A 167 -0.03 3.22 -6.23
CA LYS A 167 1.35 3.53 -6.61
C LYS A 167 2.17 3.95 -5.39
N PRO A 168 3.08 3.09 -4.91
CA PRO A 168 4.16 3.51 -4.04
C PRO A 168 5.11 4.46 -4.78
N VAL A 169 5.50 5.55 -4.14
CA VAL A 169 6.41 6.57 -4.69
C VAL A 169 7.43 6.94 -3.63
N GLN A 170 8.71 6.70 -3.91
CA GLN A 170 9.78 7.16 -3.04
C GLN A 170 9.92 8.68 -3.14
N VAL A 171 9.94 9.36 -2.01
CA VAL A 171 10.23 10.79 -1.90
C VAL A 171 11.56 11.00 -1.15
N PRO A 172 12.25 12.13 -1.38
CA PRO A 172 13.49 12.43 -0.68
C PRO A 172 13.31 12.39 0.84
N ALA A 173 14.27 11.77 1.55
CA ALA A 173 14.28 11.77 3.00
C ALA A 173 14.45 13.19 3.54
N LYS A 174 13.65 13.59 4.54
CA LYS A 174 13.71 14.96 5.09
C LYS A 174 15.00 15.27 5.86
N GLU A 175 15.65 14.25 6.44
CA GLU A 175 16.76 14.45 7.40
C GLU A 175 17.99 13.55 7.16
N SER A 176 18.12 12.86 6.03
CA SER A 176 19.27 11.98 5.82
C SER A 176 20.55 12.75 5.47
N ARG A 177 21.55 12.71 6.36
CA ARG A 177 22.92 13.16 6.08
C ARG A 177 23.76 12.10 5.36
N VAL A 178 23.27 10.87 5.32
CA VAL A 178 23.93 9.75 4.65
C VAL A 178 23.36 9.64 3.24
N PRO A 179 24.20 9.54 2.20
CA PRO A 179 23.74 9.23 0.85
C PRO A 179 22.87 7.98 0.86
N LEU A 180 21.78 7.99 0.09
CA LEU A 180 20.99 6.79 -0.10
C LEU A 180 21.85 5.69 -0.74
N PRO A 181 21.52 4.40 -0.51
CA PRO A 181 22.04 3.32 -1.33
C PRO A 181 21.70 3.58 -2.81
N ASP A 182 22.26 2.78 -3.72
CA ASP A 182 21.86 2.81 -5.13
C ASP A 182 20.31 2.87 -5.21
N PRO A 183 19.71 3.86 -5.89
CA PRO A 183 18.26 3.99 -6.00
C PRO A 183 17.55 2.68 -6.40
N LYS A 184 18.21 1.83 -7.18
CA LYS A 184 17.69 0.52 -7.55
C LYS A 184 17.47 -0.39 -6.34
N GLN A 185 18.37 -0.36 -5.36
CA GLN A 185 18.22 -1.13 -4.12
C GLN A 185 17.06 -0.60 -3.28
N SER A 186 16.85 0.72 -3.23
CA SER A 186 15.71 1.29 -2.49
C SER A 186 14.36 1.02 -3.16
N GLU A 187 14.31 1.00 -4.49
CA GLU A 187 13.09 0.67 -5.23
C GLU A 187 12.67 -0.80 -5.05
N GLN A 188 13.64 -1.71 -4.90
CA GLN A 188 13.38 -3.13 -4.65
C GLN A 188 12.98 -3.43 -3.19
N ALA A 189 13.22 -2.50 -2.28
CA ALA A 189 12.94 -2.70 -0.86
C ALA A 189 11.43 -2.70 -0.53
N VAL A 190 10.59 -2.02 -1.31
CA VAL A 190 9.15 -1.91 -1.04
C VAL A 190 8.30 -2.72 -2.00
N CYS A 191 7.10 -3.10 -1.58
CA CYS A 191 6.15 -3.76 -2.47
C CYS A 191 5.82 -2.91 -3.71
N ASP A 192 5.61 -3.55 -4.87
CA ASP A 192 5.30 -2.87 -6.14
C ASP A 192 3.83 -2.40 -6.23
N SER A 193 3.52 -1.58 -7.23
CA SER A 193 2.19 -1.10 -7.57
C SER A 193 1.18 -2.24 -7.76
N CYS A 194 -0.05 -2.00 -7.30
CA CYS A 194 -1.15 -2.96 -7.42
C CYS A 194 -2.43 -2.33 -7.98
N SER A 195 -3.40 -3.17 -8.30
CA SER A 195 -4.73 -2.73 -8.69
C SER A 195 -5.79 -3.70 -8.22
N PHE A 196 -6.97 -3.19 -7.89
CA PHE A 196 -8.13 -3.98 -7.50
C PHE A 196 -9.41 -3.28 -7.96
N VAL A 197 -10.53 -4.01 -8.00
CA VAL A 197 -11.82 -3.48 -8.46
C VAL A 197 -12.77 -3.30 -7.30
N VAL A 198 -13.37 -2.12 -7.18
CA VAL A 198 -14.44 -1.84 -6.24
C VAL A 198 -15.77 -2.03 -6.93
N VAL A 199 -16.60 -2.91 -6.38
CA VAL A 199 -17.93 -3.23 -6.91
C VAL A 199 -19.02 -2.78 -5.94
N GLN A 200 -20.22 -2.58 -6.46
CA GLN A 200 -21.38 -2.25 -5.64
C GLN A 200 -21.73 -3.41 -4.71
N ALA A 201 -22.17 -3.09 -3.50
CA ALA A 201 -22.78 -4.07 -2.60
C ALA A 201 -24.13 -4.50 -3.19
N ARG A 202 -24.30 -5.80 -3.41
CA ARG A 202 -25.60 -6.39 -3.74
C ARG A 202 -26.37 -6.64 -2.46
#